data_AF-A0A2K4IKE2-F1
#
_entry.id   AF-A0A2K4IKE2-F1
#
_cell.length_a   1.000
_cell.length_b   1.000
_cell.length_c   1.000
_cell.angle_alpha   90.00
_cell.angle_beta   90.00
_cell.angle_gamma   90.00
#
_symmetry.space_group_name_H-M   'P 1'
#
loop_
_entity.id
_entity.type
_entity.pdbx_description
1 polymer ?
#
loop_
_entity_poly.entity_id
_entity_poly.type
_entity_poly.pdbx_seq_one_letter_code
_entity_poly.pdbx_strand_id
1 'polypeptide(L)'
;MDVRLPITTAGICLTLLLGGCSPGDEKHALSLEEKTAKFEQSLDAISDPKLKDAVTELGGSLLLLERAQLKLDSMVAKTEYGEDALGILKHYPAPQALVDTFINGLFVLHKDASSDYLTDLQPVFPFNLNIPGGFLFPHGVEWQSVTLSNKRVIAYQPEWSETDPGIQLSPSSSNVTNPDDLTVTYPFIDGLDVDKKTQPQPVSLQGKVEVIAPRRLFSFDLSKKDVGQTRTDDNLSVKVLKLEKNYAEVEFSNNLPLAPEVADAQLNPLIVQARDATGQYLARAGSINESPEQVSFYEKQLAHLQQQKTWSDTLEKQLGDEQQAFDQQHPRRYNKVYFNGPIETLEVSVLDFSAVTVTRKTLDLPIRAFHQHTTEKAIQPLDLPVVVYDDLAVNWLKGASLTEEQLKAGIRVHQSVEDPSAARIEFSHRRTFNDELLGDDFNPGESPVTFFTEKRSGKLDEPIELPPEAYQVDPLRATITYDLNLFPETPAIAVGSMPLFLATVDKKSYDGKSLPKGLEIKNNTLVVDLKLFPANEWRFFVKDDSGNYLKQILSVSHDASAEGPALFGVHYFYGHPTHVETYQRTDLATVQYGFEVKLDKAQMPDSAP
;
A
#
# COMPACT_ATOMS: atom_id res chain seq x y z
N MET A 1 -12.54 5.83 7.21
CA MET A 1 -12.93 7.25 7.07
C MET A 1 -12.94 7.84 8.47
N ASP A 2 -12.56 9.10 8.63
CA ASP A 2 -12.72 9.83 9.89
C ASP A 2 -13.50 11.09 9.52
N VAL A 3 -14.81 11.10 9.77
CA VAL A 3 -15.75 12.18 9.37
C VAL A 3 -15.65 13.40 10.31
N ARG A 4 -14.53 13.56 11.02
CA ARG A 4 -14.29 14.75 11.84
C ARG A 4 -14.09 15.93 10.91
N LEU A 5 -15.07 16.82 10.84
CA LEU A 5 -14.96 18.15 10.25
C LEU A 5 -13.94 18.97 11.05
N PRO A 6 -12.83 19.42 10.45
CA PRO A 6 -12.37 20.77 10.64
C PRO A 6 -12.75 21.54 9.37
N ILE A 7 -13.50 22.63 9.53
CA ILE A 7 -13.72 23.62 8.46
C ILE A 7 -12.37 24.26 8.14
N THR A 8 -11.53 23.56 7.39
CA THR A 8 -10.30 24.02 6.76
C THR A 8 -10.04 23.07 5.61
N THR A 9 -10.36 23.53 4.40
CA THR A 9 -9.94 23.04 3.08
C THR A 9 -8.85 21.97 3.10
N ALA A 10 -9.23 20.72 2.80
CA ALA A 10 -8.34 19.70 2.26
C ALA A 10 -9.14 18.74 1.37
N GLY A 11 -8.75 18.67 0.10
CA GLY A 11 -9.37 17.79 -0.89
C GLY A 11 -9.26 16.33 -0.48
N ILE A 12 -10.39 15.63 -0.52
CA ILE A 12 -10.48 14.19 -0.32
C ILE A 12 -10.02 13.52 -1.62
N CYS A 13 -8.78 13.00 -1.65
CA CYS A 13 -8.34 12.08 -2.69
C CYS A 13 -8.85 10.67 -2.35
N LEU A 14 -9.69 10.10 -3.21
CA LEU A 14 -10.02 8.67 -3.18
C LEU A 14 -9.84 8.07 -4.57
N THR A 15 -9.04 7.01 -4.64
CA THR A 15 -8.96 6.10 -5.78
C THR A 15 -10.20 5.21 -5.79
N LEU A 16 -10.99 5.32 -6.86
CA LEU A 16 -12.19 4.52 -7.09
C LEU A 16 -11.79 3.09 -7.49
N LEU A 17 -12.26 2.09 -6.73
CA LEU A 17 -12.26 0.69 -7.16
C LEU A 17 -13.69 0.29 -7.50
N LEU A 18 -14.03 0.43 -8.78
CA LEU A 18 -15.23 -0.11 -9.42
C LEU A 18 -15.05 -1.63 -9.60
N GLY A 19 -16.05 -2.41 -9.18
CA GLY A 19 -16.06 -3.86 -9.34
C GLY A 19 -17.48 -4.39 -9.10
N GLY A 20 -17.93 -5.29 -9.99
CA GLY A 20 -19.33 -5.62 -10.27
C GLY A 20 -20.18 -6.17 -9.11
N CYS A 21 -21.48 -5.87 -9.20
CA CYS A 21 -22.53 -6.17 -8.24
C CYS A 21 -23.13 -7.58 -8.41
N SER A 22 -23.40 -8.26 -7.30
CA SER A 22 -24.22 -9.48 -7.25
C SER A 22 -25.73 -9.14 -7.37
N PRO A 23 -26.63 -10.07 -7.74
CA PRO A 23 -28.07 -9.79 -7.94
C PRO A 23 -28.82 -9.23 -6.72
N GLY A 24 -28.29 -9.41 -5.51
CA GLY A 24 -28.79 -8.76 -4.29
C GLY A 24 -28.29 -7.33 -4.11
N ASP A 25 -27.09 -7.03 -4.61
CA ASP A 25 -26.47 -5.70 -4.56
C ASP A 25 -27.17 -4.73 -5.52
N GLU A 26 -27.71 -5.19 -6.65
CA GLU A 26 -28.43 -4.34 -7.62
C GLU A 26 -29.57 -3.54 -6.96
N LYS A 27 -30.35 -4.12 -6.07
CA LYS A 27 -31.46 -3.41 -5.40
C LYS A 27 -30.98 -2.34 -4.42
N HIS A 28 -29.90 -2.62 -3.69
CA HIS A 28 -29.31 -1.68 -2.74
C HIS A 28 -28.53 -0.57 -3.47
N ALA A 29 -27.84 -0.90 -4.55
CA ALA A 29 -27.13 0.03 -5.42
C ALA A 29 -28.10 1.01 -6.10
N LEU A 30 -29.18 0.51 -6.71
CA LEU A 30 -30.23 1.34 -7.31
C LEU A 30 -30.86 2.30 -6.28
N SER A 31 -31.11 1.82 -5.06
CA SER A 31 -31.63 2.67 -3.98
C SER A 31 -30.64 3.75 -3.53
N LEU A 32 -29.34 3.47 -3.55
CA LEU A 32 -28.31 4.43 -3.14
C LEU A 32 -28.04 5.48 -4.24
N GLU A 33 -28.09 5.08 -5.52
CA GLU A 33 -28.01 5.99 -6.66
C GLU A 33 -29.19 6.96 -6.66
N GLU A 34 -30.42 6.47 -6.46
CA GLU A 34 -31.60 7.32 -6.31
C GLU A 34 -31.47 8.29 -5.12
N LYS A 35 -30.91 7.82 -4.00
CA LYS A 35 -30.67 8.66 -2.81
C LYS A 35 -29.63 9.73 -3.09
N THR A 36 -28.56 9.38 -3.82
CA THR A 36 -27.49 10.30 -4.24
C THR A 36 -28.03 11.37 -5.18
N ALA A 37 -28.78 10.98 -6.21
CA ALA A 37 -29.39 11.92 -7.15
C ALA A 37 -30.39 12.88 -6.46
N LYS A 38 -31.21 12.38 -5.54
CA LYS A 38 -32.11 13.22 -4.73
C LYS A 38 -31.35 14.19 -3.85
N PHE A 39 -30.23 13.76 -3.27
CA PHE A 39 -29.37 14.62 -2.46
C PHE A 39 -28.73 15.72 -3.32
N GLU A 40 -28.13 15.38 -4.47
CA GLU A 40 -27.55 16.35 -5.40
C GLU A 40 -28.58 17.37 -5.87
N GLN A 41 -29.78 16.92 -6.24
CA GLN A 41 -30.88 17.82 -6.61
C GLN A 41 -31.29 18.74 -5.46
N SER A 42 -31.21 18.28 -4.20
CA SER A 42 -31.53 19.12 -3.04
C SER A 42 -30.53 20.28 -2.86
N LEU A 43 -29.30 20.14 -3.34
CA LEU A 43 -28.27 21.18 -3.25
C LEU A 43 -28.57 22.39 -4.14
N ASP A 44 -29.33 22.21 -5.22
CA ASP A 44 -29.74 23.31 -6.11
C ASP A 44 -30.70 24.29 -5.45
N ALA A 45 -31.42 23.84 -4.42
CA ALA A 45 -32.33 24.68 -3.65
C ALA A 45 -31.60 25.60 -2.64
N ILE A 46 -30.29 25.40 -2.42
CA ILE A 46 -29.49 26.15 -1.46
C ILE A 46 -28.73 27.27 -2.19
N SER A 47 -29.13 28.52 -1.95
CA SER A 47 -28.51 29.69 -2.60
C SER A 47 -27.27 30.23 -1.87
N ASP A 48 -27.15 29.96 -0.57
CA ASP A 48 -26.01 30.40 0.24
C ASP A 48 -24.80 29.48 0.01
N PRO A 49 -23.66 29.99 -0.48
CA PRO A 49 -22.50 29.16 -0.82
C PRO A 49 -21.92 28.41 0.39
N LYS A 50 -21.78 29.06 1.55
CA LYS A 50 -21.16 28.43 2.74
C LYS A 50 -22.07 27.33 3.31
N LEU A 51 -23.38 27.55 3.29
CA LEU A 51 -24.35 26.52 3.65
C LEU A 51 -24.35 25.36 2.65
N LYS A 52 -24.28 25.65 1.35
CA LYS A 52 -24.20 24.64 0.30
C LYS A 52 -22.96 23.77 0.47
N ASP A 53 -21.81 24.36 0.74
CA ASP A 53 -20.56 23.63 0.97
C ASP A 53 -20.67 22.71 2.20
N ALA A 54 -21.17 23.22 3.33
CA ALA A 54 -21.33 22.42 4.54
C ALA A 54 -22.31 21.25 4.37
N VAL A 55 -23.44 21.47 3.68
CA VAL A 55 -24.40 20.39 3.37
C VAL A 55 -23.77 19.37 2.43
N THR A 56 -23.04 19.83 1.40
CA THR A 56 -22.36 18.97 0.43
C THR A 56 -21.32 18.09 1.10
N GLU A 57 -20.48 18.66 1.97
CA GLU A 57 -19.43 17.94 2.67
C GLU A 57 -19.98 16.87 3.61
N LEU A 58 -20.93 17.23 4.48
CA LEU A 58 -21.50 16.30 5.46
C LEU A 58 -22.36 15.22 4.77
N GLY A 59 -23.24 15.63 3.85
CA GLY A 59 -24.12 14.71 3.14
C GLY A 59 -23.37 13.78 2.18
N GLY A 60 -22.37 14.32 1.46
CA GLY A 60 -21.46 13.52 0.64
C GLY A 60 -20.70 12.49 1.48
N SER A 61 -20.18 12.89 2.65
CA SER A 61 -19.49 11.98 3.57
C SER A 61 -20.39 10.84 4.08
N LEU A 62 -21.65 11.14 4.41
CA LEU A 62 -22.62 10.13 4.86
C LEU A 62 -23.01 9.16 3.73
N LEU A 63 -23.20 9.64 2.50
CA LEU A 63 -23.46 8.79 1.34
C LEU A 63 -22.27 7.88 1.02
N LEU A 64 -21.03 8.40 1.11
CA LEU A 64 -19.81 7.61 0.96
C LEU A 64 -19.70 6.54 2.05
N LEU A 65 -20.03 6.89 3.30
CA LEU A 65 -20.03 5.96 4.42
C LEU A 65 -21.04 4.82 4.21
N GLU A 66 -22.27 5.15 3.81
CA GLU A 66 -23.31 4.16 3.50
C GLU A 66 -22.90 3.24 2.34
N ARG A 67 -22.30 3.80 1.29
CA ARG A 67 -21.72 3.02 0.17
C ARG A 67 -20.66 2.05 0.67
N ALA A 68 -19.73 2.51 1.51
CA ALA A 68 -18.67 1.70 2.06
C ALA A 68 -19.23 0.58 2.94
N GLN A 69 -20.23 0.89 3.78
CA GLN A 69 -20.89 -0.10 4.63
C GLN A 69 -21.60 -1.18 3.82
N LEU A 70 -22.39 -0.79 2.80
CA LEU A 70 -23.05 -1.74 1.91
C LEU A 70 -22.04 -2.67 1.22
N LYS A 71 -20.95 -2.11 0.68
CA LYS A 71 -19.88 -2.86 0.01
C LYS A 71 -19.19 -3.86 0.95
N LEU A 72 -18.93 -3.46 2.20
CA LEU A 72 -18.26 -4.31 3.18
C LEU A 72 -19.19 -5.39 3.75
N ASP A 73 -20.47 -5.06 3.99
CA ASP A 73 -21.47 -5.99 4.49
C ASP A 73 -21.88 -7.04 3.44
N SER A 74 -21.86 -6.69 2.13
CA SER A 74 -22.16 -7.64 1.05
C SER A 74 -20.96 -8.49 0.60
N MET A 75 -19.75 -8.20 1.11
CA MET A 75 -18.54 -8.87 0.67
C MET A 75 -18.54 -10.35 1.08
N VAL A 76 -18.57 -11.24 0.08
CA VAL A 76 -18.41 -12.69 0.32
C VAL A 76 -16.97 -12.95 0.77
N ALA A 77 -16.80 -13.31 2.05
CA ALA A 77 -15.50 -13.57 2.64
C ALA A 77 -14.86 -14.84 2.06
N LYS A 78 -14.07 -14.68 0.99
CA LYS A 78 -13.01 -15.63 0.63
C LYS A 78 -11.87 -15.46 1.64
N THR A 79 -11.36 -16.56 2.18
CA THR A 79 -10.24 -16.48 3.12
C THR A 79 -9.00 -16.01 2.38
N GLU A 80 -8.41 -14.91 2.82
CA GLU A 80 -7.12 -14.41 2.37
C GLU A 80 -6.28 -14.05 3.59
N TYR A 81 -5.01 -14.41 3.54
CA TYR A 81 -4.09 -14.16 4.63
C TYR A 81 -3.38 -12.81 4.44
N GLY A 82 -3.13 -12.16 5.57
CA GLY A 82 -2.38 -10.91 5.67
C GLY A 82 -1.10 -11.12 6.48
N GLU A 83 -0.37 -10.03 6.64
CA GLU A 83 0.87 -9.99 7.40
C GLU A 83 0.60 -9.63 8.86
N ASP A 84 1.57 -9.94 9.72
CA ASP A 84 1.57 -9.41 11.07
C ASP A 84 2.07 -7.96 11.04
N ALA A 85 1.14 -7.00 11.10
CA ALA A 85 1.46 -5.56 11.06
C ALA A 85 2.35 -5.11 12.23
N LEU A 86 2.39 -5.89 13.32
CA LEU A 86 3.19 -5.62 14.52
C LEU A 86 4.37 -6.59 14.67
N GLY A 87 4.61 -7.46 13.68
CA GLY A 87 5.69 -8.44 13.71
C GLY A 87 7.03 -7.80 14.01
N ILE A 88 7.29 -6.64 13.39
CA ILE A 88 8.50 -5.84 13.58
C ILE A 88 8.79 -5.48 15.03
N LEU A 89 7.75 -5.22 15.83
CA LEU A 89 7.93 -4.83 17.24
C LEU A 89 8.48 -5.97 18.09
N LYS A 90 8.34 -7.22 17.67
CA LYS A 90 8.84 -8.38 18.44
C LYS A 90 10.36 -8.39 18.54
N HIS A 91 11.03 -7.70 17.62
CA HIS A 91 12.49 -7.58 17.59
C HIS A 91 13.03 -6.42 18.42
N TYR A 92 12.18 -5.48 18.83
CA TYR A 92 12.59 -4.28 19.54
C TYR A 92 11.99 -4.29 20.94
N PRO A 93 12.81 -4.26 22.01
CA PRO A 93 12.33 -4.45 23.39
C PRO A 93 11.45 -3.30 23.90
N ALA A 94 11.47 -2.14 23.22
CA ALA A 94 10.67 -0.98 23.56
C ALA A 94 10.42 -0.09 22.32
N PRO A 95 9.36 0.74 22.31
CA PRO A 95 9.11 1.71 21.26
C PRO A 95 10.32 2.60 20.93
N GLN A 96 11.08 3.02 21.95
CA GLN A 96 12.28 3.85 21.72
C GLN A 96 13.37 3.13 20.90
N ALA A 97 13.55 1.82 21.08
CA ALA A 97 14.53 1.07 20.30
C ALA A 97 14.18 1.03 18.80
N LEU A 98 12.88 1.02 18.48
CA LEU A 98 12.40 1.14 17.11
C LEU A 98 12.67 2.55 16.55
N VAL A 99 12.47 3.60 17.35
CA VAL A 99 12.79 4.99 16.97
C VAL A 99 14.29 5.16 16.70
N ASP A 100 15.14 4.65 17.59
CA ASP A 100 16.58 4.74 17.43
C ASP A 100 17.04 4.02 16.15
N THR A 101 16.42 2.86 15.84
CA THR A 101 16.68 2.13 14.60
C THR A 101 16.20 2.90 13.36
N PHE A 102 15.00 3.49 13.42
CA PHE A 102 14.44 4.31 12.34
C PHE A 102 15.37 5.47 11.97
N ILE A 103 15.83 6.21 12.97
CA ILE A 103 16.68 7.39 12.77
C ILE A 103 18.11 7.01 12.37
N ASN A 104 18.69 5.97 12.98
CA ASN A 104 20.10 5.60 12.72
C ASN A 104 20.26 4.71 11.48
N GLY A 105 19.19 4.12 10.96
CA GLY A 105 19.17 3.38 9.71
C GLY A 105 18.87 4.22 8.46
N LEU A 106 18.55 5.51 8.65
CA LEU A 106 18.29 6.46 7.56
C LEU A 106 19.58 6.87 6.86
N PHE A 107 19.57 6.85 5.54
CA PHE A 107 20.64 7.38 4.69
C PHE A 107 20.06 7.91 3.37
N VAL A 108 20.89 8.50 2.51
CA VAL A 108 20.45 9.08 1.23
C VAL A 108 21.16 8.40 0.07
N LEU A 109 20.38 7.94 -0.91
CA LEU A 109 20.87 7.46 -2.19
C LEU A 109 20.85 8.57 -3.23
N HIS A 110 21.89 8.63 -4.04
CA HIS A 110 21.87 9.34 -5.32
C HIS A 110 21.21 8.44 -6.37
N LYS A 111 20.16 8.94 -7.01
CA LYS A 111 19.49 8.29 -8.14
C LYS A 111 19.88 8.98 -9.45
N ASP A 112 20.11 8.15 -10.46
CA ASP A 112 20.27 8.67 -11.81
C ASP A 112 18.93 9.19 -12.31
N ALA A 113 18.81 10.52 -12.38
CA ALA A 113 17.72 11.15 -13.10
C ALA A 113 17.94 10.99 -14.62
N SER A 114 16.87 10.81 -15.39
CA SER A 114 16.90 10.74 -16.85
C SER A 114 17.21 12.07 -17.54
N SER A 115 17.55 13.11 -16.77
CA SER A 115 17.86 14.46 -17.22
C SER A 115 19.34 14.80 -16.99
N ASP A 116 19.93 15.53 -17.92
CA ASP A 116 21.34 15.95 -17.88
C ASP A 116 21.60 17.09 -16.89
N TYR A 117 20.56 17.74 -16.35
CA TYR A 117 20.68 18.85 -15.39
C TYR A 117 20.00 18.57 -14.04
N LEU A 118 19.54 17.34 -13.81
CA LEU A 118 18.91 16.94 -12.54
C LEU A 118 19.68 15.81 -11.85
N THR A 119 19.70 15.88 -10.53
CA THR A 119 20.20 14.81 -9.66
C THR A 119 19.17 14.53 -8.58
N ASP A 120 18.61 13.33 -8.58
CA ASP A 120 17.60 12.92 -7.60
C ASP A 120 18.27 12.33 -6.35
N LEU A 121 17.73 12.68 -5.19
CA LEU A 121 18.17 12.24 -3.88
C LEU A 121 17.00 11.49 -3.21
N GLN A 122 17.21 10.23 -2.90
CA GLN A 122 16.23 9.39 -2.23
C GLN A 122 16.65 9.12 -0.79
N PRO A 123 15.96 9.69 0.23
CA PRO A 123 16.06 9.21 1.59
C PRO A 123 15.56 7.76 1.68
N VAL A 124 16.35 6.88 2.28
CA VAL A 124 16.03 5.46 2.47
C VAL A 124 15.79 5.20 3.94
N PHE A 125 14.52 4.97 4.29
CA PHE A 125 14.12 4.62 5.65
C PHE A 125 14.22 3.10 5.88
N PRO A 126 14.62 2.65 7.08
CA PRO A 126 14.83 1.23 7.37
C PRO A 126 13.53 0.43 7.41
N PHE A 127 12.40 1.08 7.74
CA PHE A 127 11.10 0.42 7.81
C PHE A 127 10.24 0.84 6.62
N ASN A 128 9.53 -0.12 6.06
CA ASN A 128 8.47 0.12 5.08
C ASN A 128 7.32 -0.79 5.49
N LEU A 129 6.60 -0.34 6.52
CA LEU A 129 5.51 -1.11 7.09
C LEU A 129 4.29 -0.95 6.18
N ASN A 130 3.53 -2.03 6.01
CA ASN A 130 2.31 -2.06 5.21
C ASN A 130 1.14 -1.38 5.96
N ILE A 131 1.36 -0.14 6.38
CA ILE A 131 0.46 0.76 7.07
C ILE A 131 0.55 2.14 6.42
N PRO A 132 -0.52 2.95 6.45
CA PRO A 132 -0.45 4.32 5.95
C PRO A 132 0.73 5.08 6.58
N GLY A 133 1.58 5.69 5.74
CA GLY A 133 2.76 6.44 6.18
C GLY A 133 4.03 5.61 6.46
N GLY A 134 4.03 4.29 6.23
CA GLY A 134 5.25 3.45 6.23
C GLY A 134 5.92 3.19 7.58
N PHE A 135 5.53 3.90 8.66
CA PHE A 135 6.06 3.75 10.01
C PHE A 135 4.98 3.94 11.09
N LEU A 136 5.10 3.24 12.23
CA LEU A 136 4.04 3.13 13.25
C LEU A 136 3.84 4.40 14.07
N PHE A 137 4.88 5.20 14.26
CA PHE A 137 4.84 6.33 15.17
C PHE A 137 4.78 7.66 14.42
N PRO A 138 4.15 8.69 14.99
CA PRO A 138 4.19 10.03 14.44
C PRO A 138 5.65 10.47 14.24
N HIS A 139 5.95 10.91 13.03
CA HIS A 139 7.29 11.33 12.63
C HIS A 139 7.23 12.40 11.54
N GLY A 140 8.31 13.15 11.41
CA GLY A 140 8.48 14.12 10.33
C GLY A 140 9.97 14.39 10.08
N VAL A 141 10.29 14.68 8.81
CA VAL A 141 11.61 15.12 8.40
C VAL A 141 11.50 16.50 7.77
N GLU A 142 12.32 17.44 8.23
CA GLU A 142 12.46 18.78 7.69
C GLU A 142 13.82 18.90 7.00
N TRP A 143 13.84 18.93 5.67
CA TRP A 143 15.06 19.13 4.89
C TRP A 143 15.46 20.61 4.88
N GLN A 144 16.76 20.87 4.99
CA GLN A 144 17.27 22.23 5.18
C GLN A 144 18.24 22.66 4.09
N SER A 145 19.19 21.80 3.73
CA SER A 145 20.16 22.10 2.69
C SER A 145 20.85 20.87 2.15
N VAL A 146 21.51 21.01 1.00
CA VAL A 146 22.48 20.05 0.48
C VAL A 146 23.85 20.70 0.38
N THR A 147 24.88 19.98 0.78
CA THR A 147 26.28 20.36 0.58
C THR A 147 26.81 19.67 -0.66
N LEU A 148 27.41 20.45 -1.57
CA LEU A 148 28.02 19.97 -2.81
C LEU A 148 29.52 19.66 -2.63
N SER A 149 30.11 18.94 -3.56
CA SER A 149 31.51 18.49 -3.55
C SER A 149 32.52 19.64 -3.50
N ASN A 150 32.14 20.82 -4.00
CA ASN A 150 32.92 22.06 -3.91
C ASN A 150 32.69 22.84 -2.60
N LYS A 151 32.02 22.23 -1.61
CA LYS A 151 31.64 22.80 -0.31
C LYS A 151 30.59 23.91 -0.36
N ARG A 152 29.96 24.16 -1.51
CA ARG A 152 28.81 25.08 -1.58
C ARG A 152 27.60 24.43 -0.89
N VAL A 153 26.90 25.22 -0.08
CA VAL A 153 25.65 24.82 0.56
C VAL A 153 24.49 25.43 -0.22
N ILE A 154 23.54 24.60 -0.62
CA ILE A 154 22.32 25.00 -1.33
C ILE A 154 21.16 24.80 -0.37
N ALA A 155 20.44 25.88 -0.04
CA ALA A 155 19.29 25.82 0.85
C ALA A 155 18.10 25.15 0.15
N TYR A 156 17.30 24.43 0.93
CA TYR A 156 16.03 23.88 0.49
C TYR A 156 15.06 25.01 0.08
N GLN A 157 14.33 24.77 -1.01
CA GLN A 157 13.25 25.61 -1.50
C GLN A 157 11.99 24.76 -1.65
N PRO A 158 10.80 25.26 -1.27
CA PRO A 158 9.57 24.49 -1.33
C PRO A 158 9.13 24.19 -2.77
N GLU A 159 9.54 25.01 -3.73
CA GLU A 159 9.21 24.89 -5.14
C GLU A 159 10.45 25.13 -6.00
N TRP A 160 10.53 24.44 -7.12
CA TRP A 160 11.55 24.67 -8.14
C TRP A 160 11.17 25.86 -9.03
N SER A 161 12.16 26.67 -9.43
CA SER A 161 12.01 27.72 -10.43
C SER A 161 12.93 27.49 -11.62
N GLU A 162 12.35 27.32 -12.81
CA GLU A 162 13.11 27.24 -14.07
C GLU A 162 13.88 28.54 -14.38
N THR A 163 13.40 29.67 -13.85
CA THR A 163 14.00 31.00 -14.10
C THR A 163 15.14 31.36 -13.15
N ASP A 164 15.34 30.60 -12.07
CA ASP A 164 16.46 30.83 -11.16
C ASP A 164 17.77 30.33 -11.80
N PRO A 165 18.76 31.20 -12.02
CA PRO A 165 20.02 30.84 -12.67
C PRO A 165 20.98 30.04 -11.76
N GLY A 166 20.58 29.74 -10.52
CA GLY A 166 21.36 29.01 -9.51
C GLY A 166 21.05 27.52 -9.44
N ILE A 167 21.95 26.79 -8.77
CA ILE A 167 21.66 25.42 -8.33
C ILE A 167 20.62 25.48 -7.23
N GLN A 168 19.58 24.66 -7.34
CA GLN A 168 18.45 24.60 -6.42
C GLN A 168 18.33 23.22 -5.77
N LEU A 169 17.74 23.18 -4.58
CA LEU A 169 17.30 21.95 -3.90
C LEU A 169 15.81 22.10 -3.62
N SER A 170 15.00 21.19 -4.15
CA SER A 170 13.53 21.22 -3.99
C SER A 170 12.97 19.80 -3.84
N PRO A 171 11.68 19.65 -3.49
CA PRO A 171 10.98 18.38 -3.67
C PRO A 171 11.12 17.87 -5.09
N SER A 172 11.17 16.55 -5.22
CA SER A 172 11.30 15.92 -6.53
C SER A 172 10.00 16.01 -7.32
N SER A 173 10.10 16.50 -8.57
CA SER A 173 8.97 16.50 -9.51
C SER A 173 8.73 15.13 -10.16
N SER A 174 9.70 14.21 -10.06
CA SER A 174 9.61 12.88 -10.67
C SER A 174 8.83 11.88 -9.81
N ASN A 175 8.59 12.19 -8.53
CA ASN A 175 7.89 11.30 -7.61
C ASN A 175 6.88 12.03 -6.70
N VAL A 176 5.72 12.37 -7.26
CA VAL A 176 4.59 12.96 -6.51
C VAL A 176 4.06 12.04 -5.39
N THR A 177 4.43 10.75 -5.41
CA THR A 177 3.97 9.75 -4.42
C THR A 177 4.90 9.61 -3.22
N ASN A 178 6.12 10.16 -3.26
CA ASN A 178 7.05 10.17 -2.13
C ASN A 178 7.55 11.60 -1.83
N PRO A 179 6.92 12.32 -0.91
CA PRO A 179 7.22 13.74 -0.66
C PRO A 179 8.62 13.98 -0.08
N ASP A 180 9.29 12.94 0.41
CA ASP A 180 10.65 13.04 0.96
C ASP A 180 11.74 12.96 -0.13
N ASP A 181 11.41 12.54 -1.36
CA ASP A 181 12.36 12.54 -2.46
C ASP A 181 12.67 13.99 -2.86
N LEU A 182 13.96 14.30 -3.02
CA LEU A 182 14.44 15.63 -3.36
C LEU A 182 15.17 15.62 -4.70
N THR A 183 15.22 16.78 -5.35
CA THR A 183 16.00 16.96 -6.57
C THR A 183 16.95 18.15 -6.42
N VAL A 184 18.20 17.94 -6.80
CA VAL A 184 19.19 19.00 -7.03
C VAL A 184 19.11 19.38 -8.51
N THR A 185 18.70 20.61 -8.77
CA THR A 185 18.55 21.14 -10.13
C THR A 185 19.71 22.05 -10.46
N TYR A 186 20.41 21.74 -11.54
CA TYR A 186 21.45 22.61 -12.10
C TYR A 186 20.83 23.61 -13.10
N PRO A 187 21.41 24.81 -13.26
CA PRO A 187 20.88 25.82 -14.17
C PRO A 187 20.79 25.27 -15.59
N PHE A 188 19.59 25.31 -16.17
CA PHE A 188 19.37 24.98 -17.58
C PHE A 188 19.37 26.27 -18.40
N ILE A 189 20.21 26.34 -19.43
CA ILE A 189 20.22 27.47 -20.36
C ILE A 189 20.03 26.91 -21.76
N ASP A 190 18.94 27.29 -22.41
CA ASP A 190 18.60 26.82 -23.75
C ASP A 190 19.74 27.12 -24.75
N GLY A 191 20.18 26.10 -25.49
CA GLY A 191 21.33 26.16 -26.41
C GLY A 191 22.72 25.98 -25.79
N LEU A 192 22.84 25.74 -24.47
CA LEU A 192 24.08 25.33 -23.81
C LEU A 192 23.92 23.91 -23.26
N ASP A 193 24.76 22.97 -23.72
CA ASP A 193 24.81 21.62 -23.18
C ASP A 193 25.31 21.67 -21.72
N VAL A 194 24.40 21.50 -20.78
CA VAL A 194 24.71 21.35 -19.35
C VAL A 194 24.78 19.87 -19.03
N ASP A 195 25.99 19.36 -18.83
CA ASP A 195 26.21 18.00 -18.33
C ASP A 195 26.42 18.04 -16.81
N LYS A 196 25.47 17.51 -16.04
CA LYS A 196 25.56 17.36 -14.58
C LYS A 196 26.84 16.69 -14.14
N LYS A 197 27.46 15.81 -14.93
CA LYS A 197 28.73 15.16 -14.59
C LYS A 197 29.88 16.16 -14.43
N THR A 198 29.78 17.32 -15.06
CA THR A 198 30.76 18.42 -14.92
C THR A 198 30.43 19.38 -13.76
N GLN A 199 29.27 19.21 -13.13
CA GLN A 199 28.81 20.07 -12.05
C GLN A 199 29.23 19.53 -10.66
N PRO A 200 29.29 20.39 -9.63
CA PRO A 200 29.53 19.96 -8.26
C PRO A 200 28.43 19.00 -7.78
N GLN A 201 28.80 17.76 -7.48
CA GLN A 201 27.87 16.71 -7.06
C GLN A 201 27.44 16.88 -5.60
N PRO A 202 26.20 16.51 -5.23
CA PRO A 202 25.76 16.54 -3.84
C PRO A 202 26.47 15.45 -3.03
N VAL A 203 26.97 15.81 -1.84
CA VAL A 203 27.76 14.90 -0.97
C VAL A 203 27.16 14.67 0.42
N SER A 204 26.41 15.64 0.95
CA SER A 204 25.72 15.48 2.23
C SER A 204 24.40 16.26 2.25
N LEU A 205 23.34 15.64 2.78
CA LEU A 205 22.03 16.24 2.95
C LEU A 205 21.78 16.58 4.42
N GLN A 206 21.43 17.83 4.70
CA GLN A 206 21.14 18.32 6.05
C GLN A 206 19.64 18.46 6.27
N GLY A 207 19.21 18.09 7.48
CA GLY A 207 17.81 18.19 7.88
C GLY A 207 17.63 18.05 9.39
N LYS A 208 16.38 17.91 9.81
CA LYS A 208 16.00 17.54 11.17
C LYS A 208 14.96 16.45 11.10
N VAL A 209 15.06 15.49 12.00
CA VAL A 209 14.02 14.47 12.20
C VAL A 209 13.43 14.60 13.60
N GLU A 210 12.11 14.47 13.66
CA GLU A 210 11.37 14.29 14.90
C GLU A 210 10.58 12.99 14.82
N VAL A 211 10.65 12.18 15.89
CA VAL A 211 9.85 10.97 16.04
C VAL A 211 9.31 10.91 17.47
N ILE A 212 8.03 10.58 17.61
CA ILE A 212 7.34 10.56 18.90
C ILE A 212 6.97 9.12 19.26
N ALA A 213 7.75 8.51 20.15
CA ALA A 213 7.45 7.17 20.66
C ALA A 213 6.31 7.22 21.69
N PRO A 214 5.31 6.31 21.62
CA PRO A 214 4.33 6.14 22.68
C PRO A 214 5.00 5.58 23.94
N ARG A 215 4.36 5.77 25.11
CA ARG A 215 4.79 5.19 26.39
C ARG A 215 4.97 3.68 26.27
N ARG A 216 4.01 3.03 25.60
CA ARG A 216 3.97 1.59 25.38
C ARG A 216 3.01 1.25 24.24
N LEU A 217 3.14 0.03 23.74
CA LEU A 217 2.11 -0.65 22.96
C LEU A 217 1.60 -1.83 23.80
N PHE A 218 0.28 -2.01 23.83
CA PHE A 218 -0.33 -3.13 24.54
C PHE A 218 -1.35 -3.83 23.65
N SER A 219 -1.32 -5.16 23.64
CA SER A 219 -2.16 -6.01 22.80
C SER A 219 -3.12 -6.83 23.65
N PHE A 220 -4.40 -6.78 23.31
CA PHE A 220 -5.43 -7.64 23.87
C PHE A 220 -5.72 -8.77 22.89
N ASP A 221 -5.47 -10.02 23.29
CA ASP A 221 -5.95 -11.19 22.58
C ASP A 221 -7.38 -11.51 23.03
N LEU A 222 -8.34 -11.43 22.12
CA LEU A 222 -9.77 -11.48 22.36
C LEU A 222 -10.42 -12.57 21.51
N SER A 223 -11.51 -13.14 22.02
CA SER A 223 -12.26 -14.22 21.38
C SER A 223 -13.77 -13.98 21.49
N LYS A 224 -14.58 -14.90 20.95
CA LYS A 224 -16.04 -14.85 21.12
C LYS A 224 -16.50 -14.84 22.58
N LYS A 225 -15.67 -15.35 23.50
CA LYS A 225 -15.98 -15.36 24.94
C LYS A 225 -15.92 -13.96 25.56
N ASP A 226 -15.17 -13.05 24.94
CA ASP A 226 -14.94 -11.69 25.42
C ASP A 226 -15.99 -10.68 24.91
N VAL A 227 -16.91 -11.12 24.05
CA VAL A 227 -18.00 -10.27 23.54
C VAL A 227 -18.87 -9.75 24.69
N GLY A 228 -19.08 -8.44 24.70
CA GLY A 228 -19.81 -7.71 25.74
C GLY A 228 -18.97 -7.40 26.99
N GLN A 229 -17.77 -7.98 27.13
CA GLN A 229 -16.89 -7.76 28.28
C GLN A 229 -15.90 -6.63 28.00
N THR A 230 -15.66 -5.77 29.00
CA THR A 230 -14.57 -4.80 28.96
C THR A 230 -13.31 -5.43 29.55
N ARG A 231 -12.23 -5.40 28.77
CA ARG A 231 -10.88 -5.80 29.19
C ARG A 231 -10.09 -4.52 29.44
N THR A 232 -9.35 -4.48 30.55
CA THR A 232 -8.61 -3.29 30.98
C THR A 232 -7.20 -3.68 31.36
N ASP A 233 -6.24 -2.85 30.96
CA ASP A 233 -4.85 -2.92 31.39
C ASP A 233 -4.36 -1.50 31.71
N ASP A 234 -4.14 -1.21 33.00
CA ASP A 234 -3.78 0.11 33.52
C ASP A 234 -4.78 1.20 33.04
N ASN A 235 -4.35 2.09 32.13
CA ASN A 235 -5.16 3.18 31.59
C ASN A 235 -5.97 2.81 30.33
N LEU A 236 -5.69 1.66 29.72
CA LEU A 236 -6.28 1.24 28.46
C LEU A 236 -7.45 0.30 28.70
N SER A 237 -8.54 0.48 27.97
CA SER A 237 -9.67 -0.44 27.99
C SER A 237 -10.18 -0.72 26.58
N VAL A 238 -10.51 -1.98 26.31
CA VAL A 238 -11.10 -2.46 25.06
C VAL A 238 -12.35 -3.26 25.38
N LYS A 239 -13.42 -3.05 24.61
CA LYS A 239 -14.64 -3.83 24.68
C LYS A 239 -14.99 -4.34 23.30
N VAL A 240 -15.16 -5.65 23.15
CA VAL A 240 -15.69 -6.25 21.92
C VAL A 240 -17.21 -6.12 21.96
N LEU A 241 -17.79 -5.31 21.09
CA LEU A 241 -19.22 -5.14 20.96
C LEU A 241 -19.84 -6.31 20.19
N LYS A 242 -19.22 -6.69 19.08
CA LYS A 242 -19.60 -7.84 18.25
C LYS A 242 -18.38 -8.55 17.69
N LEU A 243 -18.48 -9.86 17.53
CA LEU A 243 -17.49 -10.68 16.84
C LEU A 243 -18.22 -11.71 15.99
N GLU A 244 -18.44 -11.35 14.73
CA GLU A 244 -19.07 -12.20 13.73
C GLU A 244 -18.03 -13.03 12.98
N LYS A 245 -18.49 -13.79 11.99
CA LYS A 245 -17.60 -14.68 11.21
C LYS A 245 -16.42 -13.91 10.60
N ASN A 246 -16.64 -12.76 9.98
CA ASN A 246 -15.65 -12.03 9.19
C ASN A 246 -15.50 -10.56 9.58
N TYR A 247 -16.12 -10.12 10.68
CA TYR A 247 -15.93 -8.76 11.19
C TYR A 247 -16.01 -8.70 12.71
N ALA A 248 -15.43 -7.65 13.27
CA ALA A 248 -15.51 -7.32 14.69
C ALA A 248 -15.88 -5.85 14.88
N GLU A 249 -16.68 -5.56 15.90
CA GLU A 249 -16.95 -4.21 16.39
C GLU A 249 -16.29 -4.06 17.75
N VAL A 250 -15.43 -3.06 17.91
CA VAL A 250 -14.70 -2.80 19.15
C VAL A 250 -14.83 -1.34 19.58
N GLU A 251 -14.88 -1.12 20.88
CA GLU A 251 -14.67 0.18 21.50
C GLU A 251 -13.34 0.16 22.23
N PHE A 252 -12.60 1.26 22.15
CA PHE A 252 -11.45 1.47 23.01
C PHE A 252 -11.51 2.82 23.71
N SER A 253 -10.86 2.91 24.87
CA SER A 253 -10.64 4.16 25.59
C SER A 253 -9.30 4.17 26.31
N ASN A 254 -8.71 5.35 26.42
CA ASN A 254 -7.63 5.65 27.34
C ASN A 254 -8.20 6.60 28.41
N ASN A 255 -8.10 6.23 29.69
CA ASN A 255 -8.62 7.06 30.79
C ASN A 255 -7.65 8.18 31.22
N LEU A 256 -6.44 8.20 30.66
CA LEU A 256 -5.49 9.29 30.80
C LEU A 256 -5.58 10.23 29.59
N PRO A 257 -5.39 11.54 29.78
CA PRO A 257 -5.32 12.49 28.67
C PRO A 257 -4.11 12.20 27.78
N LEU A 258 -4.17 12.66 26.52
CA LEU A 258 -3.02 12.66 25.63
C LEU A 258 -1.91 13.56 26.18
N ALA A 259 -0.66 13.17 25.93
CA ALA A 259 0.49 14.01 26.21
C ALA A 259 0.40 15.33 25.39
N PRO A 260 0.80 16.49 25.97
CA PRO A 260 0.71 17.79 25.28
C PRO A 260 1.42 17.82 23.92
N GLU A 261 2.51 17.07 23.76
CA GLU A 261 3.34 17.03 22.55
C GLU A 261 2.61 16.42 21.34
N VAL A 262 1.51 15.71 21.56
CA VAL A 262 0.71 15.08 20.50
C VAL A 262 -0.75 15.53 20.51
N ALA A 263 -1.06 16.60 21.24
CA ALA A 263 -2.43 17.10 21.37
C ALA A 263 -3.05 17.47 20.00
N ASP A 264 -2.23 18.04 19.11
CA ASP A 264 -2.65 18.46 17.76
C ASP A 264 -2.33 17.41 16.67
N ALA A 265 -1.75 16.26 17.05
CA ALA A 265 -1.40 15.22 16.10
C ALA A 265 -2.63 14.37 15.72
N GLN A 266 -2.79 14.09 14.42
CA GLN A 266 -3.75 13.08 13.96
C GLN A 266 -3.22 11.68 14.30
N LEU A 267 -3.61 11.17 15.47
CA LEU A 267 -3.20 9.85 15.95
C LEU A 267 -4.21 8.77 15.58
N ASN A 268 -3.72 7.70 14.96
CA ASN A 268 -4.42 6.42 14.89
C ASN A 268 -3.80 5.42 15.87
N PRO A 269 -4.24 5.40 17.14
CA PRO A 269 -3.60 4.58 18.18
C PRO A 269 -4.04 3.11 18.12
N LEU A 270 -4.99 2.73 17.26
CA LEU A 270 -5.60 1.41 17.28
C LEU A 270 -5.18 0.58 16.06
N ILE A 271 -4.67 -0.61 16.32
CA ILE A 271 -4.34 -1.62 15.31
C ILE A 271 -5.13 -2.86 15.65
N VAL A 272 -5.97 -3.31 14.71
CA VAL A 272 -6.83 -4.48 14.89
C VAL A 272 -6.47 -5.52 13.85
N GLN A 273 -6.04 -6.68 14.32
CA GLN A 273 -5.68 -7.83 13.50
C GLN A 273 -6.55 -9.02 13.90
N ALA A 274 -6.71 -9.98 12.99
CA ALA A 274 -7.44 -11.20 13.27
C ALA A 274 -6.63 -12.40 12.80
N ARG A 275 -6.76 -13.51 13.53
CA ARG A 275 -6.21 -14.81 13.17
C ARG A 275 -7.33 -15.83 13.03
N ASP A 276 -7.15 -16.76 12.10
CA ASP A 276 -8.05 -17.89 11.94
C ASP A 276 -7.68 -19.05 12.91
N ALA A 277 -8.36 -20.18 12.79
CA ALA A 277 -8.13 -21.35 13.62
C ALA A 277 -6.74 -22.01 13.41
N THR A 278 -6.04 -21.69 12.33
CA THR A 278 -4.66 -22.15 12.08
C THR A 278 -3.63 -21.21 12.71
N GLY A 279 -4.05 -20.04 13.20
CA GLY A 279 -3.19 -19.00 13.74
C GLY A 279 -2.62 -18.06 12.68
N GLN A 280 -3.04 -18.18 11.41
CA GLN A 280 -2.60 -17.28 10.35
C GLN A 280 -3.36 -15.96 10.40
N TYR A 281 -2.64 -14.85 10.21
CA TYR A 281 -3.24 -13.52 10.15
C TYR A 281 -4.13 -13.40 8.91
N LEU A 282 -5.34 -12.87 9.08
CA LEU A 282 -6.28 -12.61 8.01
C LEU A 282 -6.01 -11.24 7.39
N ALA A 283 -6.16 -11.15 6.07
CA ALA A 283 -6.09 -9.87 5.38
C ALA A 283 -7.29 -9.01 5.75
N ARG A 284 -7.04 -7.72 5.96
CA ARG A 284 -8.09 -6.74 6.23
C ARG A 284 -8.83 -6.41 4.93
N ALA A 285 -10.16 -6.37 5.01
CA ALA A 285 -11.04 -6.01 3.91
C ALA A 285 -11.41 -4.52 3.93
N GLY A 286 -11.49 -3.94 5.12
CA GLY A 286 -11.83 -2.54 5.33
C GLY A 286 -12.24 -2.27 6.76
N SER A 287 -12.62 -1.03 7.05
CA SER A 287 -13.20 -0.67 8.35
C SER A 287 -14.09 0.56 8.28
N ILE A 288 -15.00 0.63 9.23
CA ILE A 288 -15.83 1.79 9.53
C ILE A 288 -15.50 2.27 10.95
N ASN A 289 -15.21 3.56 11.13
CA ASN A 289 -14.76 4.10 12.42
C ASN A 289 -15.89 4.85 13.15
N GLU A 290 -16.99 5.11 12.46
CA GLU A 290 -18.17 5.79 12.96
C GLU A 290 -19.14 4.78 13.58
N SER A 291 -19.55 5.01 14.84
CA SER A 291 -20.57 4.18 15.48
C SER A 291 -21.96 4.48 14.91
N PRO A 292 -22.94 3.56 15.04
CA PRO A 292 -24.32 3.83 14.65
C PRO A 292 -24.90 5.09 15.33
N GLU A 293 -24.55 5.37 16.59
CA GLU A 293 -24.98 6.61 17.27
C GLU A 293 -24.35 7.85 16.64
N GLN A 294 -23.07 7.78 16.26
CA GLN A 294 -22.36 8.88 15.61
C GLN A 294 -22.92 9.17 14.21
N VAL A 295 -23.23 8.13 13.42
CA VAL A 295 -23.91 8.29 12.12
C VAL A 295 -25.27 8.96 12.31
N SER A 296 -26.07 8.49 13.28
CA SER A 296 -27.37 9.10 13.60
C SER A 296 -27.26 10.57 14.06
N PHE A 297 -26.15 10.94 14.69
CA PHE A 297 -25.88 12.32 15.08
C PHE A 297 -25.57 13.20 13.86
N TYR A 298 -24.74 12.72 12.94
CA TYR A 298 -24.45 13.42 11.68
C TYR A 298 -25.67 13.56 10.78
N GLU A 299 -26.52 12.54 10.69
CA GLU A 299 -27.79 12.63 9.96
C GLU A 299 -28.72 13.72 10.53
N LYS A 300 -28.75 13.88 11.87
CA LYS A 300 -29.50 14.97 12.51
C LYS A 300 -28.92 16.35 12.19
N GLN A 301 -27.59 16.49 12.21
CA GLN A 301 -26.94 17.74 11.81
C GLN A 301 -27.23 18.08 10.35
N LEU A 302 -27.12 17.11 9.44
CA LEU A 302 -27.44 17.31 8.02
C LEU A 302 -28.89 17.75 7.84
N ALA A 303 -29.84 17.09 8.51
CA ALA A 303 -31.25 17.46 8.47
C ALA A 303 -31.50 18.86 9.03
N HIS A 304 -30.72 19.29 10.04
CA HIS A 304 -30.80 20.65 10.58
C HIS A 304 -30.25 21.70 9.62
N LEU A 305 -29.10 21.43 8.98
CA LEU A 305 -28.51 22.30 7.95
C LEU A 305 -29.44 22.49 6.76
N GLN A 306 -30.09 21.42 6.30
CA GLN A 306 -31.04 21.44 5.17
C GLN A 306 -32.31 22.28 5.45
N GLN A 307 -32.62 22.59 6.71
CA GLN A 307 -33.72 23.48 7.09
C GLN A 307 -33.34 24.96 7.08
N GLN A 308 -32.04 25.27 7.02
CA GLN A 308 -31.54 26.64 7.01
C GLN A 308 -31.62 27.24 5.60
N LYS A 309 -31.77 28.57 5.54
CA LYS A 309 -31.76 29.32 4.27
C LYS A 309 -30.44 30.03 4.00
N THR A 310 -29.70 30.36 5.06
CA THR A 310 -28.46 31.15 5.02
C THR A 310 -27.52 30.66 6.11
N TRP A 311 -26.22 30.75 5.87
CA TRP A 311 -25.23 30.51 6.92
C TRP A 311 -25.21 31.67 7.92
N SER A 312 -24.97 31.38 9.20
CA SER A 312 -24.79 32.40 10.23
C SER A 312 -23.77 31.97 11.29
N ASP A 313 -23.10 32.93 11.92
CA ASP A 313 -22.17 32.66 13.02
C ASP A 313 -22.84 31.94 14.19
N THR A 314 -24.16 32.15 14.39
CA THR A 314 -24.93 31.46 15.43
C THR A 314 -25.11 29.98 15.09
N LEU A 315 -25.40 29.66 13.82
CA LEU A 315 -25.49 28.28 13.34
C LEU A 315 -24.15 27.57 13.46
N GLU A 316 -23.06 28.21 13.01
CA GLU A 316 -21.70 27.67 13.09
C GLU A 316 -21.30 27.36 14.53
N LYS A 317 -21.57 28.29 15.45
CA LYS A 317 -21.33 28.07 16.87
C LYS A 317 -22.18 26.94 17.43
N GLN A 318 -23.47 26.87 17.06
CA GLN A 318 -24.36 25.81 17.53
C GLN A 318 -23.86 24.43 17.09
N LEU A 319 -23.47 24.26 15.83
CA LEU A 319 -22.93 23.00 15.32
C LEU A 319 -21.63 22.62 16.03
N GLY A 320 -20.75 23.59 16.28
CA GLY A 320 -19.52 23.38 17.06
C GLY A 320 -19.79 22.95 18.51
N ASP A 321 -20.74 23.62 19.18
CA ASP A 321 -21.13 23.32 20.56
C ASP A 321 -21.80 21.92 20.65
N GLU A 322 -22.66 21.56 19.68
CA GLU A 322 -23.29 20.24 19.58
C GLU A 322 -22.28 19.12 19.33
N GLN A 323 -21.32 19.34 18.43
CA GLN A 323 -20.22 18.40 18.18
C GLN A 323 -19.37 18.20 19.44
N GLN A 324 -18.98 19.28 20.11
CA GLN A 324 -18.20 19.21 21.33
C GLN A 324 -18.95 18.48 22.45
N ALA A 325 -20.26 18.71 22.59
CA ALA A 325 -21.09 18.01 23.56
C ALA A 325 -21.22 16.51 23.25
N PHE A 326 -21.35 16.15 21.96
CA PHE A 326 -21.37 14.76 21.52
C PHE A 326 -20.05 14.05 21.87
N ASP A 327 -18.91 14.66 21.55
CA ASP A 327 -17.58 14.09 21.79
C ASP A 327 -17.29 13.91 23.30
N GLN A 328 -17.72 14.86 24.14
CA GLN A 328 -17.58 14.74 25.59
C GLN A 328 -18.39 13.57 26.18
N GLN A 329 -19.54 13.24 25.60
CA GLN A 329 -20.38 12.12 26.03
C GLN A 329 -19.89 10.77 25.50
N HIS A 330 -19.08 10.78 24.44
CA HIS A 330 -18.59 9.58 23.76
C HIS A 330 -17.04 9.55 23.75
N PRO A 331 -16.39 9.44 24.92
CA PRO A 331 -14.92 9.45 25.02
C PRO A 331 -14.27 8.16 24.48
N ARG A 332 -15.08 7.16 24.12
CA ARG A 332 -14.62 5.90 23.54
C ARG A 332 -14.59 6.01 22.03
N ARG A 333 -13.54 5.47 21.42
CA ARG A 333 -13.46 5.39 19.97
C ARG A 333 -13.96 4.03 19.49
N TYR A 334 -14.78 4.05 18.45
CA TYR A 334 -15.36 2.87 17.83
C TYR A 334 -14.53 2.40 16.64
N ASN A 335 -14.54 1.09 16.39
CA ASN A 335 -13.97 0.52 15.17
C ASN A 335 -14.72 -0.75 14.77
N LYS A 336 -15.27 -0.77 13.55
CA LYS A 336 -15.77 -1.97 12.90
C LYS A 336 -14.78 -2.41 11.83
N VAL A 337 -14.15 -3.58 12.00
CA VAL A 337 -13.11 -4.08 11.10
C VAL A 337 -13.57 -5.35 10.42
N TYR A 338 -13.39 -5.41 9.11
CA TYR A 338 -13.74 -6.55 8.28
C TYR A 338 -12.48 -7.28 7.83
N PHE A 339 -12.56 -8.61 7.76
CA PHE A 339 -11.45 -9.49 7.40
C PHE A 339 -11.87 -10.45 6.30
N ASN A 340 -10.91 -10.84 5.46
CA ASN A 340 -11.08 -11.85 4.43
C ASN A 340 -10.93 -13.24 5.07
N GLY A 341 -11.97 -13.73 5.75
CA GLY A 341 -12.00 -15.08 6.30
C GLY A 341 -12.65 -15.19 7.69
N PRO A 342 -12.75 -16.41 8.25
CA PRO A 342 -13.32 -16.64 9.56
C PRO A 342 -12.36 -16.24 10.70
N ILE A 343 -12.83 -15.42 11.64
CA ILE A 343 -12.06 -14.96 12.81
C ILE A 343 -12.17 -15.99 13.94
N GLU A 344 -11.02 -16.47 14.43
CA GLU A 344 -10.92 -17.25 15.68
C GLU A 344 -10.44 -16.38 16.84
N THR A 345 -9.38 -15.60 16.61
CA THR A 345 -8.80 -14.69 17.60
C THR A 345 -8.71 -13.28 17.02
N LEU A 346 -9.14 -12.29 17.79
CA LEU A 346 -9.03 -10.87 17.49
C LEU A 346 -7.92 -10.27 18.35
N GLU A 347 -6.89 -9.73 17.73
CA GLU A 347 -5.80 -9.01 18.41
C GLU A 347 -6.07 -7.50 18.29
N VAL A 348 -6.31 -6.84 19.43
CA VAL A 348 -6.54 -5.40 19.51
C VAL A 348 -5.36 -4.74 20.19
N SER A 349 -4.54 -4.04 19.42
CA SER A 349 -3.33 -3.38 19.89
C SER A 349 -3.51 -1.87 19.97
N VAL A 350 -3.10 -1.28 21.09
CA VAL A 350 -3.26 0.14 21.37
C VAL A 350 -1.91 0.79 21.65
N LEU A 351 -1.61 1.87 20.92
CA LEU A 351 -0.47 2.76 21.15
C LEU A 351 -0.85 3.78 22.24
N ASP A 352 -0.16 3.72 23.37
CA ASP A 352 -0.44 4.57 24.53
C ASP A 352 0.33 5.89 24.47
N PHE A 353 -0.35 6.94 24.03
CA PHE A 353 0.18 8.30 23.96
C PHE A 353 -0.16 9.16 25.19
N SER A 354 -0.53 8.55 26.34
CA SER A 354 -0.74 9.31 27.58
C SER A 354 0.55 9.91 28.15
N ALA A 355 1.68 9.34 27.75
CA ALA A 355 3.02 9.91 27.88
C ALA A 355 3.79 9.54 26.61
N VAL A 356 4.78 10.36 26.24
CA VAL A 356 5.56 10.14 25.02
C VAL A 356 7.04 10.41 25.25
N THR A 357 7.87 9.85 24.38
CA THR A 357 9.27 10.25 24.25
C THR A 357 9.46 10.91 22.89
N VAL A 358 9.77 12.22 22.89
CA VAL A 358 10.04 12.97 21.66
C VAL A 358 11.53 12.93 21.37
N THR A 359 11.92 12.30 20.28
CA THR A 359 13.31 12.26 19.82
C THR A 359 13.50 13.25 18.68
N ARG A 360 14.37 14.25 18.87
CA ARG A 360 14.77 15.22 17.86
C ARG A 360 16.24 15.04 17.53
N LYS A 361 16.58 14.93 16.24
CA LYS A 361 17.97 14.80 15.80
C LYS A 361 18.23 15.67 14.58
N THR A 362 19.31 16.43 14.61
CA THR A 362 19.86 17.07 13.40
C THR A 362 20.49 16.00 12.52
N LEU A 363 20.15 16.03 11.24
CA LEU A 363 20.64 15.12 10.23
C LEU A 363 21.78 15.78 9.44
N ASP A 364 22.86 15.03 9.25
CA ASP A 364 23.92 15.29 8.28
C ASP A 364 24.23 13.95 7.61
N LEU A 365 23.47 13.64 6.56
CA LEU A 365 23.43 12.32 5.96
C LEU A 365 24.34 12.28 4.72
N PRO A 366 25.32 11.36 4.67
CA PRO A 366 26.15 11.21 3.48
C PRO A 366 25.29 10.70 2.32
N ILE A 367 25.50 11.29 1.14
CA ILE A 367 24.85 10.86 -0.09
C ILE A 367 25.69 9.74 -0.71
N ARG A 368 25.05 8.59 -0.96
CA ARG A 368 25.69 7.38 -1.47
C ARG A 368 25.29 7.14 -2.92
N ALA A 369 26.27 7.00 -3.80
CA ALA A 369 26.05 6.69 -5.20
C ALA A 369 26.14 5.18 -5.44
N PHE A 370 24.98 4.54 -5.53
CA PHE A 370 24.86 3.15 -5.94
C PHE A 370 24.05 3.09 -7.23
N HIS A 371 24.72 2.77 -8.33
CA HIS A 371 24.05 2.47 -9.59
C HIS A 371 23.61 1.01 -9.55
N GLN A 372 22.40 0.72 -10.05
CA GLN A 372 21.90 -0.66 -10.12
C GLN A 372 22.84 -1.56 -10.94
N HIS A 373 23.48 -0.98 -11.95
CA HIS A 373 24.48 -1.59 -12.80
C HIS A 373 25.77 -0.78 -12.75
N THR A 374 26.91 -1.44 -12.56
CA THR A 374 28.23 -0.79 -12.55
C THR A 374 29.28 -1.68 -13.20
N THR A 375 30.29 -1.07 -13.82
CA THR A 375 31.47 -1.79 -14.33
C THR A 375 32.64 -1.76 -13.35
N GLU A 376 32.48 -1.08 -12.21
CA GLU A 376 33.48 -1.06 -11.14
C GLU A 376 33.67 -2.47 -10.57
N LYS A 377 34.92 -2.88 -10.32
CA LYS A 377 35.19 -4.19 -9.69
C LYS A 377 35.19 -4.12 -8.17
N ALA A 378 35.37 -2.92 -7.61
CA ALA A 378 35.40 -2.72 -6.17
C ALA A 378 33.97 -2.70 -5.63
N ILE A 379 33.75 -3.40 -4.52
CA ILE A 379 32.48 -3.38 -3.80
C ILE A 379 32.51 -2.19 -2.85
N GLN A 380 31.62 -1.22 -3.05
CA GLN A 380 31.54 -0.05 -2.19
C GLN A 380 30.93 -0.43 -0.82
N PRO A 381 31.52 -0.01 0.31
CA PRO A 381 30.96 -0.34 1.63
C PRO A 381 29.70 0.48 1.92
N LEU A 382 28.70 -0.16 2.52
CA LEU A 382 27.52 0.48 3.09
C LEU A 382 27.33 -0.02 4.52
N ASP A 383 28.07 0.56 5.45
CA ASP A 383 27.99 0.17 6.86
C ASP A 383 26.99 1.07 7.59
N LEU A 384 25.90 0.48 8.08
CA LEU A 384 24.85 1.16 8.85
C LEU A 384 24.84 0.55 10.26
N PRO A 385 24.83 1.36 11.33
CA PRO A 385 25.01 0.89 12.70
C PRO A 385 23.70 0.32 13.30
N VAL A 386 22.88 -0.34 12.49
CA VAL A 386 21.58 -0.88 12.90
C VAL A 386 21.30 -2.24 12.26
N VAL A 387 20.49 -3.03 12.94
CA VAL A 387 19.96 -4.29 12.42
C VAL A 387 18.45 -4.12 12.20
N VAL A 388 18.00 -4.54 11.03
CA VAL A 388 16.58 -4.50 10.65
C VAL A 388 16.22 -5.86 10.10
N TYR A 389 15.20 -6.46 10.68
CA TYR A 389 14.73 -7.77 10.27
C TYR A 389 13.64 -7.66 9.20
N ASP A 390 13.58 -8.68 8.35
CA ASP A 390 12.50 -8.89 7.40
C ASP A 390 11.48 -9.87 7.99
N ASP A 391 10.49 -9.31 8.69
CA ASP A 391 9.37 -10.08 9.26
C ASP A 391 8.43 -10.68 8.22
N LEU A 392 8.49 -10.17 6.99
CA LEU A 392 7.64 -10.63 5.91
C LEU A 392 8.23 -11.87 5.26
N ALA A 393 9.56 -12.02 5.26
CA ALA A 393 10.28 -13.13 4.65
C ALA A 393 9.70 -14.50 5.06
N VAL A 394 9.42 -14.75 6.34
CA VAL A 394 8.92 -16.06 6.80
C VAL A 394 7.62 -16.46 6.10
N ASN A 395 6.69 -15.51 5.92
CA ASN A 395 5.41 -15.77 5.27
C ASN A 395 5.55 -15.77 3.75
N TRP A 396 6.32 -14.83 3.19
CA TRP A 396 6.63 -14.74 1.76
C TRP A 396 7.22 -16.05 1.22
N LEU A 397 8.18 -16.62 1.94
CA LEU A 397 8.90 -17.83 1.56
C LEU A 397 8.05 -19.10 1.59
N LYS A 398 6.87 -19.10 2.24
CA LYS A 398 5.90 -20.21 2.09
C LYS A 398 5.40 -20.34 0.65
N GLY A 399 5.40 -19.24 -0.10
CA GLY A 399 5.07 -19.21 -1.52
C GLY A 399 5.98 -20.06 -2.40
N ALA A 400 7.19 -20.41 -1.94
CA ALA A 400 8.07 -21.36 -2.65
C ALA A 400 7.47 -22.78 -2.74
N SER A 401 6.46 -23.08 -1.91
CA SER A 401 5.71 -24.34 -1.91
C SER A 401 4.26 -24.18 -2.38
N LEU A 402 3.97 -23.13 -3.17
CA LEU A 402 2.64 -22.88 -3.71
C LEU A 402 2.19 -24.08 -4.57
N THR A 403 0.93 -24.47 -4.39
CA THR A 403 0.29 -25.53 -5.18
C THR A 403 -0.57 -24.96 -6.31
N GLU A 404 -0.86 -25.77 -7.32
CA GLU A 404 -1.78 -25.41 -8.41
C GLU A 404 -3.14 -24.97 -7.87
N GLU A 405 -3.69 -25.69 -6.89
CA GLU A 405 -4.99 -25.38 -6.28
C GLU A 405 -4.96 -24.02 -5.57
N GLN A 406 -3.88 -23.73 -4.84
CA GLN A 406 -3.70 -22.45 -4.16
C GLN A 406 -3.54 -21.30 -5.14
N LEU A 407 -2.78 -21.50 -6.23
CA LEU A 407 -2.61 -20.51 -7.29
C LEU A 407 -3.96 -20.18 -7.95
N LYS A 408 -4.72 -21.19 -8.37
CA LYS A 408 -6.05 -21.01 -8.98
C LYS A 408 -7.06 -20.36 -8.02
N ALA A 409 -7.04 -20.75 -6.74
CA ALA A 409 -7.94 -20.18 -5.74
C ALA A 409 -7.68 -18.69 -5.48
N GLY A 410 -6.46 -18.22 -5.73
CA GLY A 410 -6.07 -16.81 -5.57
C GLY A 410 -6.51 -15.88 -6.70
N ILE A 411 -7.04 -16.41 -7.81
CA ILE A 411 -7.45 -15.62 -8.96
C ILE A 411 -8.73 -14.85 -8.67
N ARG A 412 -8.71 -13.56 -9.01
CA ARG A 412 -9.83 -12.64 -9.01
C ARG A 412 -10.04 -12.14 -10.44
N VAL A 413 -11.26 -12.28 -10.92
CA VAL A 413 -11.64 -11.81 -12.26
C VAL A 413 -12.32 -10.46 -12.12
N HIS A 414 -11.80 -9.48 -12.83
CA HIS A 414 -12.34 -8.13 -12.91
C HIS A 414 -12.74 -7.81 -14.35
N GLN A 415 -13.74 -6.97 -14.52
CA GLN A 415 -14.18 -6.48 -15.81
C GLN A 415 -14.20 -4.98 -15.81
N SER A 416 -13.84 -4.39 -16.95
CA SER A 416 -13.97 -2.96 -17.21
C SER A 416 -14.59 -2.75 -18.59
N VAL A 417 -15.65 -1.95 -18.67
CA VAL A 417 -16.41 -1.66 -19.90
C VAL A 417 -16.64 -0.15 -20.05
N GLU A 418 -15.70 0.65 -19.56
CA GLU A 418 -15.78 2.12 -19.63
C GLU A 418 -15.77 2.63 -21.08
N ASP A 419 -15.02 1.94 -21.96
CA ASP A 419 -14.98 2.19 -23.39
C ASP A 419 -15.40 0.91 -24.14
N PRO A 420 -16.52 0.93 -24.89
CA PRO A 420 -16.96 -0.21 -25.68
C PRO A 420 -15.92 -0.71 -26.70
N SER A 421 -14.99 0.15 -27.15
CA SER A 421 -13.92 -0.23 -28.07
C SER A 421 -12.73 -0.92 -27.41
N ALA A 422 -12.68 -0.93 -26.07
CA ALA A 422 -11.56 -1.46 -25.30
C ALA A 422 -12.02 -2.11 -23.99
N ALA A 423 -13.10 -2.90 -24.05
CA ALA A 423 -13.59 -3.64 -22.89
C ALA A 423 -12.57 -4.71 -22.46
N ARG A 424 -12.47 -4.99 -21.16
CA ARG A 424 -11.44 -5.86 -20.58
C ARG A 424 -11.99 -6.88 -19.61
N ILE A 425 -11.38 -8.08 -19.64
CA ILE A 425 -11.42 -9.08 -18.57
C ILE A 425 -9.99 -9.20 -18.03
N GLU A 426 -9.81 -9.00 -16.74
CA GLU A 426 -8.52 -9.06 -16.07
C GLU A 426 -8.52 -10.18 -15.03
N PHE A 427 -7.51 -11.05 -15.08
CA PHE A 427 -7.33 -12.17 -14.16
C PHE A 427 -6.19 -11.84 -13.21
N SER A 428 -6.49 -11.13 -12.11
CA SER A 428 -5.49 -10.71 -11.15
C SER A 428 -5.35 -11.71 -10.01
N HIS A 429 -4.17 -11.76 -9.40
CA HIS A 429 -3.96 -12.41 -8.11
C HIS A 429 -3.03 -11.54 -7.26
N ARG A 430 -2.98 -11.84 -5.96
CA ARG A 430 -1.95 -11.25 -5.10
C ARG A 430 -0.59 -11.73 -5.57
N ARG A 431 0.40 -10.84 -5.52
CA ARG A 431 1.78 -11.18 -5.85
C ARG A 431 2.25 -12.38 -5.02
N THR A 432 2.85 -13.36 -5.67
CA THR A 432 3.38 -14.59 -5.06
C THR A 432 4.88 -14.69 -5.27
N PHE A 433 5.53 -15.58 -4.51
CA PHE A 433 6.94 -15.90 -4.69
C PHE A 433 7.26 -16.39 -6.12
N ASN A 434 6.32 -17.10 -6.77
CA ASN A 434 6.52 -17.63 -8.13
C ASN A 434 6.64 -16.53 -9.17
N ASP A 435 5.97 -15.39 -8.96
CA ASP A 435 5.97 -14.26 -9.91
C ASP A 435 7.38 -13.67 -10.04
N GLU A 436 8.20 -13.80 -9.00
CA GLU A 436 9.59 -13.38 -9.06
C GLU A 436 10.44 -14.31 -9.91
N LEU A 437 10.04 -15.57 -10.11
CA LEU A 437 10.85 -16.61 -10.73
C LEU A 437 10.47 -16.92 -12.18
N LEU A 438 9.62 -16.09 -12.81
CA LEU A 438 9.21 -16.27 -14.21
C LEU A 438 10.39 -16.28 -15.18
N GLY A 439 11.29 -15.30 -15.04
CA GLY A 439 12.41 -15.07 -15.97
C GLY A 439 11.95 -14.67 -17.38
N ASP A 440 12.90 -14.55 -18.30
CA ASP A 440 12.65 -14.05 -19.67
C ASP A 440 12.35 -15.16 -20.70
N ASP A 441 12.67 -16.43 -20.40
CA ASP A 441 12.53 -17.57 -21.31
C ASP A 441 11.12 -18.20 -21.30
N PHE A 442 10.15 -17.46 -20.79
CA PHE A 442 8.80 -17.96 -20.56
C PHE A 442 7.95 -17.96 -21.84
N ASN A 443 7.17 -19.03 -22.05
CA ASN A 443 6.21 -19.15 -23.15
C ASN A 443 4.80 -19.47 -22.62
N PRO A 444 3.81 -18.59 -22.81
CA PRO A 444 2.45 -18.78 -22.29
C PRO A 444 1.65 -19.89 -22.96
N GLY A 445 2.09 -20.37 -24.12
CA GLY A 445 1.30 -21.31 -24.91
C GLY A 445 0.00 -20.67 -25.41
N GLU A 446 -0.98 -21.50 -25.75
CA GLU A 446 -2.27 -21.05 -26.25
C GLU A 446 -3.20 -20.64 -25.08
N SER A 447 -3.89 -19.51 -25.24
CA SER A 447 -4.94 -19.03 -24.34
C SER A 447 -6.24 -18.83 -25.13
N PRO A 448 -7.01 -19.91 -25.35
CA PRO A 448 -8.23 -19.82 -26.13
C PRO A 448 -9.31 -19.06 -25.36
N VAL A 449 -10.05 -18.23 -26.08
CA VAL A 449 -11.27 -17.56 -25.59
C VAL A 449 -12.35 -17.63 -26.66
N THR A 450 -13.59 -17.81 -26.21
CA THR A 450 -14.77 -17.85 -27.07
C THR A 450 -15.90 -17.08 -26.40
N PHE A 451 -16.63 -16.30 -27.20
CA PHE A 451 -17.72 -15.46 -26.74
C PHE A 451 -19.07 -16.05 -27.14
N PHE A 452 -20.07 -15.87 -26.28
CA PHE A 452 -21.42 -16.42 -26.43
C PHE A 452 -22.47 -15.36 -26.10
N THR A 453 -23.65 -15.51 -26.68
CA THR A 453 -24.86 -14.74 -26.32
C THR A 453 -25.52 -15.33 -25.06
N GLU A 454 -26.62 -14.71 -24.59
CA GLU A 454 -27.27 -15.07 -23.32
C GLU A 454 -27.91 -16.49 -23.36
N LYS A 455 -27.72 -17.27 -22.29
CA LYS A 455 -28.19 -18.68 -22.21
C LYS A 455 -29.69 -18.80 -22.47
N ARG A 456 -30.10 -19.49 -23.56
CA ARG A 456 -31.47 -20.00 -23.70
C ARG A 456 -31.57 -21.35 -22.98
N SER A 457 -32.46 -21.48 -21.99
CA SER A 457 -32.79 -22.75 -21.31
C SER A 457 -31.64 -23.45 -20.53
N GLY A 458 -30.62 -22.70 -20.11
CA GLY A 458 -29.54 -23.20 -19.25
C GLY A 458 -28.35 -23.86 -19.98
N LYS A 459 -28.30 -23.80 -21.31
CA LYS A 459 -27.13 -24.17 -22.12
C LYS A 459 -26.53 -22.91 -22.78
N LEU A 460 -25.23 -22.94 -23.07
CA LEU A 460 -24.58 -21.92 -23.90
C LEU A 460 -25.15 -22.01 -25.33
N ASP A 461 -25.41 -20.87 -25.94
CA ASP A 461 -25.81 -20.77 -27.35
C ASP A 461 -24.59 -21.07 -28.27
N GLU A 462 -24.72 -20.87 -29.58
CA GLU A 462 -23.58 -21.05 -30.51
C GLU A 462 -22.48 -19.99 -30.26
N PRO A 463 -21.19 -20.34 -30.43
CA PRO A 463 -20.09 -19.38 -30.40
C PRO A 463 -20.32 -18.23 -31.37
N ILE A 464 -20.04 -17.00 -30.92
CA ILE A 464 -20.01 -15.83 -31.81
C ILE A 464 -18.76 -15.95 -32.69
N GLU A 465 -18.95 -15.99 -34.01
CA GLU A 465 -17.84 -15.91 -34.96
C GLU A 465 -17.30 -14.47 -35.00
N LEU A 466 -16.01 -14.30 -34.71
CA LEU A 466 -15.36 -13.00 -34.60
C LEU A 466 -14.18 -12.89 -35.56
N PRO A 467 -13.93 -11.68 -36.12
CA PRO A 467 -12.68 -11.42 -36.82
C PRO A 467 -11.50 -11.43 -35.85
N PRO A 468 -10.26 -11.73 -36.30
CA PRO A 468 -9.07 -11.78 -35.45
C PRO A 468 -8.79 -10.49 -34.67
N GLU A 469 -9.24 -9.33 -35.18
CA GLU A 469 -9.05 -8.01 -34.58
C GLU A 469 -10.07 -7.69 -33.48
N ALA A 470 -11.13 -8.49 -33.32
CA ALA A 470 -12.19 -8.21 -32.34
C ALA A 470 -11.72 -8.37 -30.89
N TYR A 471 -10.65 -9.12 -30.65
CA TYR A 471 -10.09 -9.29 -29.32
C TYR A 471 -8.59 -9.62 -29.36
N GLN A 472 -7.91 -9.33 -28.26
CA GLN A 472 -6.53 -9.69 -28.01
C GLN A 472 -6.42 -10.29 -26.61
N VAL A 473 -5.72 -11.41 -26.52
CA VAL A 473 -5.34 -12.02 -25.24
C VAL A 473 -3.88 -11.68 -24.96
N ASP A 474 -3.61 -11.13 -23.79
CA ASP A 474 -2.26 -10.89 -23.26
C ASP A 474 -2.06 -11.78 -22.02
N PRO A 475 -1.47 -12.98 -22.19
CA PRO A 475 -1.21 -13.91 -21.10
C PRO A 475 -0.26 -13.36 -20.03
N LEU A 476 0.66 -12.46 -20.38
CA LEU A 476 1.65 -11.91 -19.44
C LEU A 476 1.00 -10.91 -18.51
N ARG A 477 0.08 -10.10 -19.04
CA ARG A 477 -0.73 -9.18 -18.24
C ARG A 477 -1.97 -9.86 -17.66
N ALA A 478 -2.21 -11.13 -18.01
CA ALA A 478 -3.41 -11.89 -17.67
C ALA A 478 -4.69 -11.12 -18.04
N THR A 479 -4.71 -10.52 -19.24
CA THR A 479 -5.84 -9.71 -19.72
C THR A 479 -6.40 -10.21 -21.05
N ILE A 480 -7.70 -10.00 -21.24
CA ILE A 480 -8.40 -10.15 -22.51
C ILE A 480 -9.02 -8.80 -22.82
N THR A 481 -8.61 -8.17 -23.92
CA THR A 481 -9.18 -6.91 -24.40
C THR A 481 -10.02 -7.21 -25.64
N TYR A 482 -11.23 -6.64 -25.73
CA TYR A 482 -12.15 -6.87 -26.83
C TYR A 482 -12.91 -5.60 -27.20
N ASP A 483 -13.21 -5.46 -28.50
CA ASP A 483 -13.93 -4.32 -29.05
C ASP A 483 -15.37 -4.73 -29.35
N LEU A 484 -16.32 -4.27 -28.54
CA LEU A 484 -17.75 -4.56 -28.70
C LEU A 484 -18.32 -4.07 -30.03
N ASN A 485 -17.69 -3.10 -30.71
CA ASN A 485 -18.16 -2.60 -32.01
C ASN A 485 -17.88 -3.59 -33.15
N LEU A 486 -16.97 -4.54 -32.95
CA LEU A 486 -16.62 -5.57 -33.93
C LEU A 486 -17.43 -6.86 -33.74
N PHE A 487 -18.29 -6.92 -32.73
CA PHE A 487 -19.14 -8.07 -32.47
C PHE A 487 -20.41 -8.00 -33.33
N PRO A 488 -20.77 -9.06 -34.07
CA PRO A 488 -22.02 -9.09 -34.85
C PRO A 488 -23.26 -9.18 -33.95
N GLU A 489 -23.09 -9.71 -32.73
CA GLU A 489 -24.12 -9.88 -31.72
C GLU A 489 -23.58 -9.48 -30.34
N THR A 490 -24.44 -8.95 -29.47
CA THR A 490 -24.02 -8.53 -28.13
C THR A 490 -23.54 -9.73 -27.31
N PRO A 491 -22.26 -9.80 -26.91
CA PRO A 491 -21.75 -10.92 -26.13
C PRO A 491 -22.26 -10.81 -24.69
N ALA A 492 -22.59 -11.95 -24.09
CA ALA A 492 -23.06 -12.05 -22.71
C ALA A 492 -22.16 -12.93 -21.84
N ILE A 493 -21.40 -13.86 -22.43
CA ILE A 493 -20.53 -14.79 -21.71
C ILE A 493 -19.22 -14.97 -22.48
N ALA A 494 -18.09 -14.98 -21.77
CA ALA A 494 -16.82 -15.43 -22.29
C ALA A 494 -16.39 -16.73 -21.59
N VAL A 495 -15.98 -17.73 -22.38
CA VAL A 495 -15.45 -19.01 -21.89
C VAL A 495 -14.08 -19.22 -22.49
N GLY A 496 -13.13 -19.65 -21.67
CA GLY A 496 -11.76 -19.84 -22.14
C GLY A 496 -10.83 -20.39 -21.07
N SER A 497 -9.53 -20.29 -21.36
CA SER A 497 -8.47 -20.65 -20.43
C SER A 497 -7.38 -19.59 -20.41
N MET A 498 -6.99 -19.15 -19.22
CA MET A 498 -5.87 -18.25 -19.00
C MET A 498 -4.68 -19.05 -18.42
N PRO A 499 -3.50 -19.05 -19.06
CA PRO A 499 -2.32 -19.67 -18.49
C PRO A 499 -1.82 -18.91 -17.26
N LEU A 500 -1.52 -19.64 -16.20
CA LEU A 500 -0.87 -19.20 -14.98
C LEU A 500 0.47 -19.92 -14.82
N PHE A 501 1.36 -19.43 -13.96
CA PHE A 501 2.72 -19.96 -13.84
C PHE A 501 3.00 -20.49 -12.45
N LEU A 502 3.61 -21.67 -12.40
CA LEU A 502 3.99 -22.33 -11.16
C LEU A 502 5.42 -22.83 -11.25
N ALA A 503 6.31 -22.30 -10.41
CA ALA A 503 7.69 -22.74 -10.34
C ALA A 503 7.85 -23.91 -9.35
N THR A 504 8.66 -24.90 -9.71
CA THR A 504 9.18 -25.85 -8.74
C THR A 504 10.47 -25.27 -8.15
N VAL A 505 10.54 -25.16 -6.83
CA VAL A 505 11.63 -24.48 -6.13
C VAL A 505 12.38 -25.43 -5.21
N ASP A 506 13.69 -25.58 -5.41
CA ASP A 506 14.58 -26.28 -4.49
C ASP A 506 15.14 -25.29 -3.45
N LYS A 507 14.95 -25.62 -2.17
CA LYS A 507 15.39 -24.80 -1.04
C LYS A 507 16.63 -25.43 -0.38
N LYS A 508 17.68 -24.64 -0.19
CA LYS A 508 18.87 -25.03 0.58
C LYS A 508 19.26 -23.96 1.59
N SER A 509 19.94 -24.37 2.65
CA SER A 509 20.45 -23.49 3.71
C SER A 509 21.92 -23.79 3.94
N TYR A 510 22.73 -22.73 4.06
CA TYR A 510 24.17 -22.81 4.26
C TYR A 510 24.60 -21.94 5.44
N ASP A 511 25.53 -22.45 6.24
CA ASP A 511 26.29 -21.64 7.19
C ASP A 511 27.25 -20.74 6.40
N GLY A 512 27.40 -19.48 6.82
CA GLY A 512 28.21 -18.47 6.15
C GLY A 512 29.70 -18.82 6.05
N LYS A 513 30.21 -19.71 6.91
CA LYS A 513 31.58 -20.23 6.85
C LYS A 513 31.74 -21.38 5.87
N SER A 514 30.64 -21.96 5.40
CA SER A 514 30.62 -23.12 4.50
C SER A 514 29.72 -22.87 3.29
N LEU A 515 29.85 -21.68 2.68
CA LEU A 515 29.12 -21.33 1.47
C LEU A 515 29.63 -22.11 0.26
N PRO A 516 28.76 -22.50 -0.69
CA PRO A 516 29.18 -23.10 -1.94
C PRO A 516 29.99 -22.10 -2.77
N LYS A 517 30.82 -22.60 -3.68
CA LYS A 517 31.60 -21.77 -4.60
C LYS A 517 30.68 -20.82 -5.37
N GLY A 518 31.03 -19.54 -5.39
CA GLY A 518 30.27 -18.48 -6.05
C GLY A 518 29.39 -17.66 -5.10
N LEU A 519 29.25 -18.06 -3.84
CA LEU A 519 28.63 -17.26 -2.79
C LEU A 519 29.68 -16.85 -1.75
N GLU A 520 29.66 -15.59 -1.33
CA GLU A 520 30.59 -15.08 -0.32
C GLU A 520 29.90 -14.01 0.52
N ILE A 521 30.04 -14.08 1.85
CA ILE A 521 29.62 -13.00 2.75
C ILE A 521 30.81 -12.08 3.01
N LYS A 522 30.61 -10.77 2.81
CA LYS A 522 31.57 -9.71 3.18
C LYS A 522 30.86 -8.66 4.01
N ASN A 523 31.19 -8.57 5.30
CA ASN A 523 30.54 -7.66 6.26
C ASN A 523 29.00 -7.81 6.22
N ASN A 524 28.26 -6.79 5.80
CA ASN A 524 26.80 -6.80 5.67
C ASN A 524 26.31 -7.16 4.26
N THR A 525 27.16 -7.76 3.42
CA THR A 525 26.84 -8.07 2.03
C THR A 525 26.90 -9.56 1.72
N LEU A 526 26.03 -10.00 0.81
CA LEU A 526 26.14 -11.27 0.10
C LEU A 526 26.57 -11.00 -1.35
N VAL A 527 27.71 -11.55 -1.74
CA VAL A 527 28.24 -11.51 -3.11
C VAL A 527 27.87 -12.81 -3.82
N VAL A 528 27.30 -12.69 -5.01
CA VAL A 528 26.75 -13.79 -5.81
C VAL A 528 27.38 -13.81 -7.19
N ASP A 529 28.04 -14.89 -7.56
CA ASP A 529 28.51 -15.14 -8.94
C ASP A 529 27.30 -15.43 -9.85
N LEU A 530 26.97 -14.48 -10.72
CA LEU A 530 25.75 -14.54 -11.54
C LEU A 530 25.87 -15.53 -12.71
N LYS A 531 27.08 -16.03 -13.00
CA LYS A 531 27.26 -17.12 -13.96
C LYS A 531 26.89 -18.47 -13.34
N LEU A 532 27.16 -18.64 -12.04
CA LEU A 532 26.82 -19.87 -11.30
C LEU A 532 25.40 -19.82 -10.74
N PHE A 533 24.92 -18.63 -10.42
CA PHE A 533 23.59 -18.39 -9.87
C PHE A 533 22.85 -17.29 -10.67
N PRO A 534 22.28 -17.63 -11.83
CA PRO A 534 21.55 -16.68 -12.65
C PRO A 534 20.38 -16.01 -11.90
N ALA A 535 20.27 -14.68 -12.01
CA ALA A 535 19.27 -13.91 -11.26
C ALA A 535 17.81 -14.20 -11.67
N ASN A 536 17.56 -14.80 -12.83
CA ASN A 536 16.24 -15.24 -13.27
C ASN A 536 15.78 -16.56 -12.61
N GLU A 537 16.69 -17.31 -11.99
CA GLU A 537 16.41 -18.63 -11.41
C GLU A 537 16.61 -18.70 -9.89
N TRP A 538 17.42 -17.79 -9.32
CA TRP A 538 17.85 -17.86 -7.93
C TRP A 538 17.37 -16.69 -7.08
N ARG A 539 16.83 -16.99 -5.90
CA ARG A 539 16.56 -16.00 -4.84
C ARG A 539 17.39 -16.33 -3.60
N PHE A 540 17.83 -15.28 -2.92
CA PHE A 540 18.70 -15.37 -1.75
C PHE A 540 18.07 -14.62 -0.58
N PHE A 541 18.05 -15.27 0.58
CA PHE A 541 17.63 -14.67 1.83
C PHE A 541 18.69 -14.98 2.86
N VAL A 542 18.99 -14.01 3.73
CA VAL A 542 20.06 -14.16 4.72
C VAL A 542 19.52 -13.98 6.12
N LYS A 543 20.17 -14.67 7.06
CA LYS A 543 19.87 -14.54 8.49
C LYS A 543 21.11 -14.15 9.25
N ASP A 544 20.92 -13.51 10.39
CA ASP A 544 21.96 -13.32 11.39
C ASP A 544 22.13 -14.58 12.28
N ASP A 545 22.94 -14.46 13.33
CA ASP A 545 23.17 -15.52 14.31
C ASP A 545 21.98 -15.77 15.25
N SER A 546 21.07 -14.80 15.39
CA SER A 546 19.79 -14.99 16.08
C SER A 546 18.79 -15.83 15.27
N GLY A 547 19.05 -16.05 13.99
CA GLY A 547 18.24 -16.85 13.08
C GLY A 547 17.10 -16.06 12.42
N ASN A 548 17.09 -14.74 12.58
CA ASN A 548 16.10 -13.85 11.99
C ASN A 548 16.54 -13.40 10.60
N TYR A 549 15.60 -13.27 9.66
CA TYR A 549 15.91 -12.79 8.32
C TYR A 549 16.29 -11.31 8.36
N LEU A 550 17.37 -10.94 7.67
CA LEU A 550 17.79 -9.55 7.57
C LEU A 550 17.12 -8.86 6.38
N LYS A 551 16.72 -7.60 6.57
CA LYS A 551 16.14 -6.78 5.51
C LYS A 551 17.20 -6.35 4.52
N GLN A 552 16.96 -6.62 3.24
CA GLN A 552 17.80 -6.12 2.15
C GLN A 552 17.61 -4.60 2.00
N ILE A 553 18.72 -3.87 1.90
CA ILE A 553 18.77 -2.43 1.63
C ILE A 553 18.66 -2.18 0.12
N LEU A 554 19.58 -2.76 -0.65
CA LEU A 554 19.67 -2.63 -2.10
C LEU A 554 20.50 -3.77 -2.70
N SER A 555 20.48 -3.90 -4.02
CA SER A 555 21.34 -4.82 -4.77
C SER A 555 22.00 -4.10 -5.95
N VAL A 556 23.27 -4.41 -6.20
CA VAL A 556 24.05 -3.87 -7.33
C VAL A 556 24.59 -5.02 -8.19
N SER A 557 24.40 -4.90 -9.50
CA SER A 557 25.02 -5.77 -10.51
C SER A 557 26.36 -5.19 -10.95
N HIS A 558 27.40 -6.01 -10.93
CA HIS A 558 28.71 -5.68 -11.44
C HIS A 558 28.93 -6.35 -12.81
N ASP A 559 28.94 -5.54 -13.86
CA ASP A 559 28.88 -5.97 -15.24
C ASP A 559 30.27 -5.98 -15.90
N ALA A 560 30.44 -6.80 -16.93
CA ALA A 560 31.72 -6.92 -17.63
C ALA A 560 32.11 -5.65 -18.42
N SER A 561 31.10 -4.95 -18.94
CA SER A 561 31.19 -3.66 -19.64
C SER A 561 29.80 -3.02 -19.63
N ALA A 562 29.66 -1.79 -20.14
CA ALA A 562 28.37 -1.05 -20.13
C ALA A 562 27.22 -1.78 -20.85
N GLU A 563 27.54 -2.63 -21.82
CA GLU A 563 26.58 -3.49 -22.54
C GLU A 563 26.90 -4.98 -22.34
N GLY A 564 27.78 -5.29 -21.38
CA GLY A 564 28.25 -6.63 -21.10
C GLY A 564 27.33 -7.36 -20.12
N PRO A 565 27.46 -8.70 -20.01
CA PRO A 565 26.69 -9.45 -19.03
C PRO A 565 27.12 -9.10 -17.61
N ALA A 566 26.18 -9.26 -16.69
CA ALA A 566 26.43 -9.21 -15.25
C ALA A 566 27.37 -10.35 -14.82
N LEU A 567 28.43 -10.01 -14.08
CA LEU A 567 29.42 -10.96 -13.58
C LEU A 567 29.07 -11.43 -12.17
N PHE A 568 28.79 -10.49 -11.27
CA PHE A 568 28.39 -10.79 -9.91
C PHE A 568 27.41 -9.76 -9.37
N GLY A 569 26.50 -10.19 -8.49
CA GLY A 569 25.59 -9.33 -7.75
C GLY A 569 26.09 -9.12 -6.33
N VAL A 570 25.84 -7.94 -5.77
CA VAL A 570 26.09 -7.63 -4.36
C VAL A 570 24.80 -7.18 -3.72
N HIS A 571 24.35 -7.92 -2.71
CA HIS A 571 23.16 -7.62 -1.92
C HIS A 571 23.58 -7.06 -0.57
N TYR A 572 23.08 -5.88 -0.21
CA TYR A 572 23.39 -5.18 1.04
C TYR A 572 22.25 -5.36 2.03
N PHE A 573 22.55 -5.60 3.30
CA PHE A 573 21.56 -5.84 4.34
C PHE A 573 21.73 -4.92 5.54
N TYR A 574 20.63 -4.67 6.26
CA TYR A 574 20.64 -4.05 7.57
C TYR A 574 21.06 -5.07 8.63
N GLY A 575 22.36 -5.21 8.86
CA GLY A 575 22.95 -6.17 9.79
C GLY A 575 23.93 -7.13 9.11
N HIS A 576 24.52 -8.04 9.89
CA HIS A 576 25.56 -8.94 9.40
C HIS A 576 25.03 -10.35 9.17
N PRO A 577 24.95 -10.84 7.91
CA PRO A 577 24.50 -12.19 7.64
C PRO A 577 25.52 -13.22 8.13
N THR A 578 25.01 -14.29 8.72
CA THR A 578 25.79 -15.47 9.14
C THR A 578 25.29 -16.75 8.49
N HIS A 579 24.08 -16.74 7.90
CA HIS A 579 23.49 -17.86 7.16
C HIS A 579 22.87 -17.38 5.85
N VAL A 580 22.89 -18.23 4.83
CA VAL A 580 22.26 -17.98 3.53
C VAL A 580 21.27 -19.08 3.23
N GLU A 581 20.04 -18.72 2.93
CA GLU A 581 19.05 -19.59 2.30
C GLU A 581 18.95 -19.28 0.81
N THR A 582 18.99 -20.33 -0.01
CA THR A 582 18.89 -20.23 -1.47
C THR A 582 17.63 -20.91 -1.95
N TYR A 583 16.95 -20.29 -2.88
CA TYR A 583 15.74 -20.80 -3.53
C TYR A 583 16.00 -20.83 -5.03
N GLN A 584 16.09 -22.03 -5.61
CA GLN A 584 16.37 -22.24 -7.02
C GLN A 584 15.12 -22.71 -7.73
N ARG A 585 14.71 -22.02 -8.80
CA ARG A 585 13.74 -22.57 -9.75
C ARG A 585 14.38 -23.74 -10.51
N THR A 586 13.84 -24.93 -10.33
CA THR A 586 14.28 -26.15 -11.06
C THR A 586 13.37 -26.50 -12.23
N ASP A 587 12.12 -26.02 -12.21
CA ASP A 587 11.14 -26.22 -13.27
C ASP A 587 10.11 -25.07 -13.28
N LEU A 588 9.47 -24.82 -14.43
CA LEU A 588 8.40 -23.84 -14.58
C LEU A 588 7.25 -24.45 -15.38
N ALA A 589 6.12 -24.69 -14.72
CA ALA A 589 4.94 -25.26 -15.34
C ALA A 589 3.90 -24.17 -15.67
N THR A 590 3.24 -24.34 -16.82
CA THR A 590 2.05 -23.57 -17.19
C THR A 590 0.80 -24.28 -16.71
N VAL A 591 0.05 -23.63 -15.83
CA VAL A 591 -1.20 -24.09 -15.23
C VAL A 591 -2.38 -23.43 -15.93
N GLN A 592 -3.30 -24.20 -16.48
CA GLN A 592 -4.47 -23.66 -17.18
C GLN A 592 -5.59 -23.30 -16.20
N TYR A 593 -5.97 -22.02 -16.14
CA TYR A 593 -7.13 -21.52 -15.40
C TYR A 593 -8.34 -21.39 -16.34
N GLY A 594 -9.20 -22.40 -16.31
CA GLY A 594 -10.47 -22.36 -17.05
C GLY A 594 -11.46 -21.38 -16.43
N PHE A 595 -12.11 -20.57 -17.26
CA PHE A 595 -13.09 -19.57 -16.81
C PHE A 595 -14.38 -19.60 -17.63
N GLU A 596 -15.48 -19.24 -16.96
CA GLU A 596 -16.76 -18.85 -17.57
C GLU A 596 -17.17 -17.54 -16.88
N VAL A 597 -17.12 -16.43 -17.63
CA VAL A 597 -17.37 -15.08 -17.11
C VAL A 597 -18.62 -14.52 -17.76
N LYS A 598 -19.58 -14.08 -16.94
CA LYS A 598 -20.72 -13.30 -17.43
C LYS A 598 -20.25 -11.87 -17.68
N LEU A 599 -20.45 -11.37 -18.89
CA LEU A 599 -19.95 -10.07 -19.31
C LEU A 599 -20.81 -8.93 -18.76
N ASP A 600 -20.14 -7.89 -18.29
CA ASP A 600 -20.80 -6.66 -17.86
C ASP A 600 -21.35 -5.91 -19.09
N LYS A 601 -22.52 -5.29 -18.93
CA LYS A 601 -23.13 -4.50 -20.02
C LYS A 601 -22.47 -3.13 -20.06
N ALA A 602 -22.09 -2.68 -21.26
CA ALA A 602 -21.68 -1.30 -21.46
C ALA A 602 -22.83 -0.37 -21.04
N GLN A 603 -22.54 0.67 -20.25
CA GLN A 603 -23.48 1.77 -20.06
C GLN A 603 -23.58 2.49 -21.40
N MET A 604 -24.68 2.27 -22.11
CA MET A 604 -24.99 3.07 -23.28
C MET A 604 -25.17 4.52 -22.78
N PRO A 605 -24.48 5.52 -23.36
CA PRO A 605 -24.84 6.89 -23.09
C PRO A 605 -26.31 7.05 -23.44
N ASP A 606 -27.12 7.52 -22.49
CA ASP A 606 -28.49 7.92 -22.74
C ASP A 606 -28.47 8.79 -24.00
N SER A 607 -29.10 8.30 -25.06
CA SER A 607 -29.37 9.11 -26.24
C SER A 607 -30.15 10.33 -25.75
N ALA A 608 -29.49 11.49 -25.71
CA ALA A 608 -30.10 12.75 -25.34
C ALA A 608 -31.39 12.97 -26.17
N PRO A 609 -32.45 13.56 -25.56
CA PRO A 609 -33.73 13.76 -26.23
C PRO A 609 -33.65 14.64 -27.48
#